data_AF-A0A847BHW0-F1
#
_entry.id   AF-A0A847BHW0-F1
#
_cell.length_a   1.000
_cell.length_b   1.000
_cell.length_c   1.000
_cell.angle_alpha   90.00
_cell.angle_beta   90.00
_cell.angle_gamma   90.00
#
_symmetry.space_group_name_H-M   'P 1'
#
loop_
_entity.id
_entity.type
_entity.pdbx_description
1 polymer ?
#
loop_
_entity_poly.entity_id
_entity_poly.type
_entity_poly.pdbx_seq_one_letter_code
_entity_poly.pdbx_strand_id
1 'polypeptide(L)'
;MSYCLGLDIGYSNLKLVMGESDRPPRQLILPAGAGPASKLPTQLSGGEVDGAIHITLNNEPWVAGVPGNHLENWERELHPDYPATDSYRALLHAALLKTGRDHIDRLVTGLPVSQYLDFNRRDSLMESLRGVHQVNAKRQVMVE
;
A
#
# COMPACT_ATOMS: atom_id res chain seq x y z
N MET A 1 1.21 -23.52 -6.44
CA MET A 1 0.46 -23.23 -5.20
C MET A 1 0.11 -21.76 -5.24
N SER A 2 -1.05 -21.38 -4.72
CA SER A 2 -1.53 -19.99 -4.80
C SER A 2 -0.98 -19.18 -3.61
N TYR A 3 -0.37 -18.05 -3.91
CA TYR A 3 0.07 -17.03 -2.97
C TYR A 3 -1.04 -16.01 -2.75
N CYS A 4 -1.46 -15.88 -1.49
CA CYS A 4 -2.56 -15.00 -1.09
C CYS A 4 -2.03 -13.78 -0.32
N LEU A 5 -2.70 -12.64 -0.50
CA LEU A 5 -2.50 -11.42 0.27
C LEU A 5 -3.85 -10.94 0.83
N GLY A 6 -3.99 -10.97 2.15
CA GLY A 6 -4.99 -10.19 2.88
C GLY A 6 -4.43 -8.81 3.19
N LEU A 7 -5.16 -7.77 2.82
CA LEU A 7 -4.75 -6.37 2.87
C LEU A 7 -5.84 -5.51 3.54
N ASP A 8 -5.45 -4.69 4.50
CA ASP A 8 -6.33 -3.67 5.10
C ASP A 8 -5.57 -2.34 5.11
N ILE A 9 -6.00 -1.40 4.25
CA ILE A 9 -5.45 -0.04 4.18
C ILE A 9 -6.43 0.89 4.91
N GLY A 10 -6.28 0.95 6.23
CA GLY A 10 -7.06 1.86 7.07
C GLY A 10 -6.36 3.21 7.22
N TYR A 11 -7.10 4.20 7.74
CA TYR A 11 -6.54 5.54 7.94
C TYR A 11 -5.27 5.57 8.80
N SER A 12 -5.14 4.69 9.79
CA SER A 12 -4.02 4.72 10.74
C SER A 12 -2.93 3.69 10.43
N ASN A 13 -3.31 2.49 10.02
CA ASN A 13 -2.37 1.39 9.81
C ASN A 13 -2.66 0.67 8.50
N LEU A 14 -1.59 0.30 7.83
CA LEU A 14 -1.54 -0.69 6.77
C LEU A 14 -1.29 -2.06 7.41
N LYS A 15 -2.19 -3.02 7.21
CA LYS A 15 -2.06 -4.38 7.74
C LYS A 15 -2.02 -5.39 6.60
N LEU A 16 -1.16 -6.38 6.75
CA LEU A 16 -0.96 -7.44 5.77
C LEU A 16 -0.97 -8.81 6.43
N VAL A 17 -1.57 -9.78 5.74
CA VAL A 17 -1.44 -11.21 6.02
C VAL A 17 -1.13 -11.88 4.69
N MET A 18 0.00 -12.58 4.57
CA MET A 18 0.50 -13.04 3.27
C MET A 18 1.20 -14.39 3.36
N GLY A 19 1.07 -15.23 2.33
CA GLY A 19 1.74 -16.51 2.26
C GLY A 19 1.17 -17.46 1.21
N GLU A 20 1.82 -18.61 1.06
CA GLU A 20 1.27 -19.74 0.32
C GLU A 20 0.03 -20.28 1.04
N SER A 21 -1.00 -20.63 0.29
CA SER A 21 -2.31 -21.07 0.81
C SER A 21 -2.28 -22.31 1.72
N ASP A 22 -1.22 -23.10 1.68
CA ASP A 22 -1.02 -24.33 2.48
C ASP A 22 -0.05 -24.14 3.66
N ARG A 23 0.44 -22.93 3.90
CA ARG A 23 1.42 -22.62 4.96
C ARG A 23 0.89 -21.57 5.94
N PRO A 24 1.39 -21.55 7.18
CA PRO A 24 1.12 -20.45 8.09
C PRO A 24 1.50 -19.10 7.45
N PRO A 25 0.59 -18.13 7.40
CA PRO A 25 0.87 -16.85 6.78
C PRO A 25 1.75 -15.99 7.67
N ARG A 26 2.53 -15.10 7.05
CA ARG A 26 3.24 -14.03 7.74
C ARG A 26 2.33 -12.82 7.89
N GLN A 27 2.41 -12.14 9.03
CA GLN A 27 1.65 -10.93 9.33
C GLN A 27 2.59 -9.72 9.45
N LEU A 28 2.12 -8.55 9.03
CA LEU A 28 2.84 -7.29 9.16
C LEU A 28 1.86 -6.16 9.43
N ILE A 29 2.22 -5.25 10.32
CA ILE A 29 1.50 -4.00 10.57
C ILE A 29 2.49 -2.85 10.38
N LEU A 30 2.09 -1.87 9.59
CA LEU A 30 2.85 -0.68 9.26
C LEU A 30 1.97 0.56 9.50
N PRO A 31 2.57 1.72 9.80
CA PRO A 31 1.86 2.99 9.69
C PRO A 31 1.24 3.21 8.30
N ALA A 32 0.09 3.88 8.23
CA ALA A 32 -0.58 4.21 6.96
C ALA A 32 -0.16 5.59 6.38
N GLY A 33 1.00 6.12 6.75
CA GLY A 33 1.51 7.33 6.11
C GLY A 33 2.19 7.00 4.79
N ALA A 34 1.81 7.73 3.75
CA ALA A 34 2.46 7.71 2.44
C ALA A 34 2.40 9.09 1.80
N GLY A 35 3.45 9.46 1.07
CA GLY A 35 3.57 10.75 0.41
C GLY A 35 4.82 10.83 -0.48
N PRO A 36 5.01 11.94 -1.21
CA PRO A 36 6.20 12.15 -2.02
C PRO A 36 7.46 12.05 -1.17
N ALA A 37 8.52 11.44 -1.71
CA ALA A 37 9.77 11.25 -0.97
C ALA A 37 10.42 12.57 -0.54
N SER A 38 10.18 13.66 -1.29
CA SER A 38 10.63 15.02 -0.97
C SER A 38 10.01 15.60 0.31
N LYS A 39 8.95 14.99 0.85
CA LYS A 39 8.31 15.39 2.10
C LYS A 39 8.90 14.68 3.32
N LEU A 40 9.74 13.67 3.11
CA LEU A 40 10.41 12.97 4.20
C LEU A 40 11.63 13.80 4.65
N PRO A 41 11.74 14.21 5.92
CA PRO A 41 12.91 14.91 6.43
C PRO A 41 14.16 14.07 6.25
N THR A 42 15.24 14.71 5.79
CA THR A 42 16.57 14.10 5.83
C THR A 42 17.02 14.01 7.29
N GLN A 43 17.34 12.82 7.80
CA GLN A 43 17.93 12.74 9.13
C GLN A 43 19.25 13.50 9.17
N LEU A 44 19.49 14.28 10.23
CA LEU A 44 20.74 15.03 10.46
C LEU A 44 21.98 14.13 10.46
N SER A 45 21.81 12.83 10.73
CA SER A 45 22.83 11.78 10.70
C SER A 45 23.08 11.16 9.32
N GLY A 46 22.42 11.63 8.26
CA GLY A 46 22.60 11.15 6.89
C GLY A 46 21.99 9.77 6.60
N GLY A 47 21.13 9.25 7.50
CA GLY A 47 20.42 7.99 7.35
C GLY A 47 19.00 8.16 6.79
N GLU A 48 18.48 7.12 6.13
CA GLU A 48 17.05 7.03 5.79
C GLU A 48 16.21 6.94 7.07
N VAL A 49 14.97 7.44 7.02
CA VAL A 49 14.01 7.20 8.11
C VAL A 49 13.75 5.71 8.21
N ASP A 50 14.13 5.12 9.34
CA ASP A 50 14.01 3.67 9.56
C ASP A 50 12.57 3.19 9.30
N GLY A 51 12.46 2.12 8.53
CA GLY A 51 11.18 1.52 8.13
C GLY A 51 10.47 2.16 6.93
N ALA A 52 10.93 3.28 6.37
CA ALA A 52 10.34 3.88 5.18
C ALA A 52 10.44 2.95 3.96
N ILE A 53 9.35 2.84 3.21
CA ILE A 53 9.27 1.98 2.02
C ILE A 53 9.28 2.86 0.78
N HIS A 54 10.39 2.82 0.05
CA HIS A 54 10.54 3.57 -1.20
C HIS A 54 9.82 2.87 -2.35
N ILE A 55 8.92 3.60 -3.01
CA ILE A 55 8.16 3.15 -4.16
C ILE A 55 8.19 4.22 -5.25
N THR A 56 7.75 3.85 -6.46
CA THR A 56 7.51 4.80 -7.55
C THR A 56 6.02 4.85 -7.83
N LEU A 57 5.44 6.05 -7.86
CA LEU A 57 4.04 6.27 -8.22
C LEU A 57 3.99 7.39 -9.26
N ASN A 58 3.27 7.18 -10.36
CA ASN A 58 3.17 8.17 -11.46
C ASN A 58 4.55 8.68 -11.94
N ASN A 59 5.57 7.82 -11.98
CA ASN A 59 6.98 8.13 -12.28
C ASN A 59 7.70 9.06 -11.28
N GLU A 60 7.11 9.28 -10.10
CA GLU A 60 7.71 10.08 -9.03
C GLU A 60 8.15 9.19 -7.86
N PRO A 61 9.21 9.58 -7.12
CA PRO A 61 9.63 8.87 -5.92
C PRO A 61 8.68 9.17 -4.75
N TRP A 62 8.19 8.10 -4.13
CA TRP A 62 7.28 8.15 -2.98
C TRP A 62 7.82 7.30 -1.83
N VAL A 63 7.37 7.60 -0.63
CA VAL A 63 7.61 6.80 0.56
C VAL A 63 6.28 6.41 1.19
N ALA A 64 6.25 5.22 1.80
CA ALA A 64 5.09 4.66 2.45
C ALA A 64 5.48 3.85 3.69
N GLY A 65 4.52 3.53 4.55
CA GLY A 65 4.79 2.77 5.78
C GLY A 65 5.40 3.61 6.89
N VAL A 66 5.30 4.95 6.82
CA VAL A 66 5.86 5.87 7.80
C VAL A 66 4.76 6.48 8.67
N PRO A 67 5.03 6.88 9.93
CA PRO A 67 4.09 7.67 10.70
C PRO A 67 3.71 8.96 9.95
N GLY A 68 2.43 9.31 9.91
CA GLY A 68 1.96 10.46 9.09
C GLY A 68 2.59 11.80 9.50
N ASN A 69 2.95 11.97 10.77
CA ASN A 69 3.64 13.16 11.29
C ASN A 69 5.13 13.23 10.89
N HIS A 70 5.66 12.21 10.21
CA HIS A 70 7.02 12.23 9.67
C HIS A 70 7.09 12.86 8.27
N LEU A 71 5.96 13.20 7.65
CA LEU A 71 5.94 13.86 6.34
C LEU A 71 5.66 15.36 6.51
N GLU A 72 6.60 16.20 6.10
CA GLU A 72 6.49 17.66 6.27
C GLU A 72 5.44 18.26 5.35
N ASN A 73 4.52 19.04 5.91
CA ASN A 73 3.45 19.71 5.15
C ASN A 73 2.68 18.74 4.24
N TRP A 74 2.49 17.50 4.69
CA TRP A 74 1.73 16.47 3.99
C TRP A 74 0.61 15.99 4.91
N GLU A 75 -0.63 16.26 4.52
CA GLU A 75 -1.78 15.94 5.33
C GLU A 75 -2.26 14.51 5.08
N ARG A 76 -2.84 13.91 6.12
CA ARG A 76 -3.51 12.61 6.00
C ARG A 76 -4.85 12.80 5.30
N GLU A 77 -5.09 11.99 4.29
CA GLU A 77 -6.37 11.94 3.59
C GLU A 77 -7.40 11.14 4.40
N LEU A 78 -8.28 11.86 5.11
CA LEU A 78 -9.28 11.29 6.02
C LEU A 78 -10.70 11.54 5.49
N HIS A 79 -11.05 10.90 4.37
CA HIS A 79 -12.36 11.06 3.74
C HIS A 79 -12.85 9.78 3.06
N PRO A 80 -14.15 9.68 2.72
CA PRO A 80 -14.73 8.46 2.12
C PRO A 80 -14.10 8.02 0.80
N ASP A 81 -13.56 8.96 0.02
CA ASP A 81 -12.91 8.69 -1.27
C ASP A 81 -11.43 8.31 -1.16
N TYR A 82 -10.95 8.04 0.07
CA TYR A 82 -9.58 7.63 0.35
C TYR A 82 -9.06 6.48 -0.53
N PRO A 83 -9.83 5.43 -0.87
CA PRO A 83 -9.35 4.37 -1.76
C PRO A 83 -8.95 4.83 -3.17
N ALA A 84 -9.39 6.03 -3.60
CA ALA A 84 -9.06 6.59 -4.91
C ALA A 84 -7.80 7.49 -4.88
N THR A 85 -7.17 7.69 -3.72
CA THR A 85 -6.07 8.64 -3.59
C THR A 85 -4.71 8.04 -3.91
N ASP A 86 -3.74 8.89 -4.22
CA ASP A 86 -2.35 8.48 -4.45
C ASP A 86 -1.70 7.91 -3.18
N SER A 87 -2.08 8.41 -1.99
CA SER A 87 -1.60 7.84 -0.72
C SER A 87 -2.04 6.38 -0.56
N TYR A 88 -3.28 6.06 -0.92
CA TYR A 88 -3.79 4.69 -0.90
C TYR A 88 -3.04 3.79 -1.90
N ARG A 89 -2.84 4.27 -3.13
CA ARG A 89 -2.07 3.56 -4.17
C ARG A 89 -0.61 3.33 -3.75
N ALA A 90 0.02 4.30 -3.11
CA ALA A 90 1.37 4.17 -2.58
C ALA A 90 1.46 3.10 -1.49
N LEU A 91 0.48 3.04 -0.58
CA LEU A 91 0.39 1.99 0.45
C LEU A 91 0.14 0.60 -0.16
N LEU A 92 -0.67 0.50 -1.21
CA LEU A 92 -0.81 -0.73 -1.98
C LEU A 92 0.53 -1.17 -2.57
N HIS A 93 1.26 -0.29 -3.26
CA HIS A 93 2.56 -0.62 -3.85
C HIS A 93 3.58 -1.03 -2.79
N ALA A 94 3.58 -0.36 -1.64
CA ALA A 94 4.41 -0.73 -0.50
C ALA A 94 4.06 -2.13 0.03
N ALA A 95 2.75 -2.44 0.11
CA ALA A 95 2.29 -3.74 0.54
C ALA A 95 2.74 -4.85 -0.43
N LEU A 96 2.55 -4.64 -1.73
CA LEU A 96 3.00 -5.55 -2.78
C LEU A 96 4.51 -5.76 -2.72
N LEU A 97 5.30 -4.69 -2.55
CA LEU A 97 6.75 -4.79 -2.41
C LEU A 97 7.17 -5.63 -1.18
N LYS A 98 6.46 -5.48 -0.05
CA LYS A 98 6.72 -6.25 1.18
C LYS A 98 6.41 -7.73 1.06
N THR A 99 5.57 -8.16 0.10
CA THR A 99 5.34 -9.59 -0.16
C THR A 99 6.61 -10.31 -0.61
N GLY A 100 7.52 -9.58 -1.28
CA GLY A 100 8.68 -10.20 -1.90
C GLY A 100 8.34 -11.05 -3.14
N ARG A 101 7.10 -10.99 -3.65
CA ARG A 101 6.63 -11.76 -4.81
C ARG A 101 6.40 -10.86 -6.03
N ASP A 102 6.51 -11.45 -7.20
CA ASP A 102 6.20 -10.78 -8.46
C ASP A 102 4.79 -11.12 -8.96
N HIS A 103 4.13 -12.07 -8.31
CA HIS A 103 2.79 -12.54 -8.63
C HIS A 103 2.00 -12.84 -7.36
N ILE A 104 0.75 -12.35 -7.31
CA ILE A 104 -0.22 -12.54 -6.25
C ILE A 104 -1.48 -13.15 -6.87
N ASP A 105 -1.72 -14.43 -6.61
CA ASP A 105 -2.86 -15.17 -7.15
C ASP A 105 -4.21 -14.71 -6.57
N ARG A 106 -4.20 -14.16 -5.36
CA ARG A 106 -5.42 -13.66 -4.71
C ARG A 106 -5.12 -12.53 -3.75
N LEU A 107 -5.69 -11.36 -4.02
CA LEU A 107 -5.75 -10.24 -3.10
C LEU A 107 -7.14 -10.14 -2.48
N VAL A 108 -7.21 -10.06 -1.15
CA VAL A 108 -8.45 -9.85 -0.38
C VAL A 108 -8.31 -8.55 0.39
N THR A 109 -9.29 -7.65 0.27
CA THR A 109 -9.34 -6.38 1.01
C THR A 109 -10.73 -6.13 1.60
N GLY A 110 -10.85 -5.07 2.40
CA GLY A 110 -12.09 -4.62 3.00
C GLY A 110 -12.53 -3.23 2.53
N LEU A 111 -13.84 -2.97 2.67
CA LEU A 111 -14.45 -1.66 2.54
C LEU A 111 -15.42 -1.45 3.71
N PRO A 112 -15.66 -0.20 4.15
CA PRO A 112 -16.79 0.10 5.03
C PRO A 112 -18.09 -0.43 4.43
N VAL A 113 -18.98 -0.99 5.26
CA VAL A 113 -20.22 -1.66 4.78
C VAL A 113 -21.03 -0.78 3.83
N SER A 114 -21.21 0.51 4.16
CA SER A 114 -21.93 1.45 3.29
C SER A 114 -21.29 1.62 1.91
N GLN A 115 -19.95 1.58 1.84
CA GLN A 115 -19.20 1.66 0.57
C GLN A 115 -19.17 0.32 -0.17
N TYR A 116 -19.15 -0.81 0.55
CA TYR A 116 -19.22 -2.14 -0.04
C TYR A 116 -20.57 -2.37 -0.76
N LEU A 117 -21.65 -1.84 -0.20
CA LEU A 117 -22.99 -1.89 -0.79
C LEU A 117 -23.16 -0.97 -2.00
N ASP A 118 -22.24 -0.02 -2.21
CA ASP A 118 -22.13 0.75 -3.44
C ASP A 118 -21.31 -0.05 -4.46
N PHE A 119 -22.02 -0.69 -5.39
CA PHE A 119 -21.42 -1.55 -6.41
C PHE A 119 -20.38 -0.81 -7.27
N ASN A 120 -20.62 0.47 -7.59
CA ASN A 120 -19.66 1.24 -8.39
C ASN A 120 -18.35 1.42 -7.64
N ARG A 121 -18.41 1.83 -6.36
CA ARG A 121 -17.20 1.97 -5.52
C ARG A 121 -16.46 0.65 -5.37
N ARG A 122 -17.18 -0.44 -5.11
CA ARG A 122 -16.61 -1.77 -4.95
C ARG A 122 -15.89 -2.21 -6.23
N ASP A 123 -16.54 -2.05 -7.38
CA ASP A 123 -16.00 -2.51 -8.65
C ASP A 123 -14.82 -1.63 -9.09
N SER A 124 -14.88 -0.31 -8.90
CA SER A 124 -13.73 0.59 -9.13
C SER A 124 -12.52 0.24 -8.25
N LEU A 125 -12.73 -0.09 -6.97
CA LEU A 125 -11.63 -0.54 -6.11
C LEU A 125 -11.05 -1.85 -6.62
N MET A 126 -11.89 -2.82 -6.98
CA MET A 126 -11.45 -4.11 -7.52
C MET A 126 -10.59 -3.92 -8.78
N GLU A 127 -11.03 -3.06 -9.71
CA GLU A 127 -10.28 -2.72 -10.91
C GLU A 127 -8.93 -2.08 -10.60
N SER A 128 -8.88 -1.16 -9.63
CA SER A 128 -7.63 -0.50 -9.25
C SER A 128 -6.61 -1.42 -8.57
N LEU A 129 -7.06 -2.54 -7.98
CA LEU A 129 -6.20 -3.48 -7.25
C LEU A 129 -5.64 -4.59 -8.15
N ARG A 130 -6.31 -4.91 -9.25
CA ARG A 130 -5.91 -5.97 -10.19
C ARG A 130 -4.93 -5.46 -11.24
N GLY A 131 -4.26 -6.41 -11.89
CA GLY A 131 -3.34 -6.16 -12.99
C GLY A 131 -1.90 -5.91 -12.54
N VAL A 132 -1.13 -5.27 -13.42
CA VAL A 132 0.31 -5.05 -13.22
C VAL A 132 0.56 -3.73 -12.51
N HIS A 133 1.27 -3.80 -11.38
CA HIS A 133 1.69 -2.66 -10.58
C HIS A 133 3.19 -2.45 -10.69
N GLN A 134 3.63 -1.31 -11.25
CA GLN A 134 5.03 -0.90 -11.23
C GLN A 134 5.37 -0.31 -9.85
N VAL A 135 5.85 -1.14 -8.92
CA VAL A 135 6.06 -0.72 -7.52
C VAL A 135 7.35 0.10 -7.34
N ASN A 136 8.35 -0.10 -8.20
CA ASN A 136 9.55 0.76 -8.32
C ASN A 136 10.20 0.56 -9.69
N ALA A 137 11.26 1.32 -10.03
CA ALA A 137 11.93 1.24 -11.33
C ALA A 137 12.41 -0.15 -11.79
N LYS A 138 12.64 -1.09 -10.87
CA LYS A 138 13.17 -2.43 -11.18
C LYS A 138 12.15 -3.55 -11.01
N ARG A 139 10.99 -3.27 -10.43
CA ARG A 139 10.04 -4.30 -10.02
C ARG A 139 8.61 -3.99 -10.42
N GLN A 140 7.97 -4.99 -10.99
CA GLN A 140 6.53 -5.06 -11.23
C GLN A 140 5.95 -6.21 -10.41
N VAL A 141 4.70 -6.08 -10.01
CA VAL A 141 3.93 -7.14 -9.33
C VAL A 141 2.61 -7.29 -10.04
N MET A 142 2.28 -8.52 -10.47
CA MET A 142 0.97 -8.86 -11.03
C MET A 142 0.01 -9.31 -9.92
N VAL A 143 -1.21 -8.80 -9.94
CA VAL A 143 -2.32 -9.24 -9.08
C VAL A 143 -3.46 -9.73 -9.96
N GLU A 144 -3.91 -10.97 -9.73
CA GLU A 144 -5.03 -11.60 -10.46
C GLU A 144 -6.42 -11.05 -10.06
#